data_AF-A0AAP5IA45-F1
#
_entry.id   AF-A0AAP5IA45-F1
#
_cell.length_a   1.000
_cell.length_b   1.000
_cell.length_c   1.000
_cell.angle_alpha   90.00
_cell.angle_beta   90.00
_cell.angle_gamma   90.00
#
_symmetry.space_group_name_H-M   'P 1'
#
loop_
_entity.id
_entity.type
_entity.pdbx_description
1 polymer ?
#
loop_
_entity_poly.entity_id
_entity_poly.type
_entity_poly.pdbx_seq_one_letter_code
_entity_poly.pdbx_strand_id
1 'polypeptide(L)'
;MSKVRQNYWKLVLEETETRCIYSNLVLTTDNISLDHYLPWSFVAHDLLWNLIPIIPSVNSSKSNNIPSVDKYFHKFIELQHLGLTVSKNKMTDQEWNKYIESYIADLKITDRNNLLDYKILTIAYSNTVLPLVSLAINQGFSGNWYY
;
A
#
# COMPACT_ATOMS: atom_id res chain seq x y z
N MET A 1 -7.20 -13.01 0.23
CA MET A 1 -5.91 -12.37 0.54
C MET A 1 -4.80 -13.41 0.67
N SER A 2 -3.79 -13.36 -0.20
CA SER A 2 -2.70 -14.34 -0.24
C SER A 2 -1.70 -14.21 0.91
N LYS A 3 -1.31 -15.35 1.51
CA LYS A 3 -0.30 -15.46 2.59
C LYS A 3 1.05 -14.81 2.25
N VAL A 4 1.39 -14.75 0.96
CA VAL A 4 2.64 -14.14 0.46
C VAL A 4 2.70 -12.63 0.79
N ARG A 5 1.60 -11.90 0.62
CA ARG A 5 1.58 -10.44 0.85
C ARG A 5 1.56 -10.12 2.34
N GLN A 6 0.93 -10.98 3.14
CA GLN A 6 0.98 -10.85 4.59
C GLN A 6 2.40 -11.07 5.11
N ASN A 7 3.11 -12.09 4.60
CA ASN A 7 4.49 -12.34 4.98
C ASN A 7 5.42 -11.18 4.61
N TYR A 8 5.22 -10.56 3.44
CA TYR A 8 5.96 -9.35 3.05
C TYR A 8 5.81 -8.23 4.10
N TRP A 9 4.58 -7.90 4.48
CA TRP A 9 4.35 -6.83 5.45
C TRP A 9 4.76 -7.23 6.88
N LYS A 10 4.65 -8.50 7.26
CA LYS A 10 5.19 -8.98 8.55
C LYS A 10 6.71 -8.79 8.63
N LEU A 11 7.45 -9.14 7.57
CA LEU A 11 8.89 -8.86 7.50
C LEU A 11 9.19 -7.37 7.73
N VAL A 12 8.41 -6.47 7.11
CA VAL A 12 8.59 -5.03 7.31
C VAL A 12 8.35 -4.65 8.78
N LEU A 13 7.27 -5.14 9.39
CA LEU A 13 6.93 -4.83 10.78
C LEU A 13 7.92 -5.40 11.81
N GLU A 14 8.62 -6.49 11.50
CA GLU A 14 9.67 -7.05 12.37
C GLU A 14 10.92 -6.17 12.44
N GLU A 15 11.12 -5.32 11.44
CA GLU A 15 12.34 -4.55 11.25
C GLU A 15 12.19 -3.07 11.62
N THR A 16 10.96 -2.57 11.73
CA THR A 16 10.69 -1.16 12.05
C THR A 16 9.34 -0.97 12.73
N GLU A 17 9.30 -0.13 13.77
CA GLU A 17 8.03 0.31 14.35
C GLU A 17 7.24 1.07 13.29
N THR A 18 6.07 0.54 12.95
CA THR A 18 5.18 1.13 11.96
C THR A 18 3.82 1.40 12.60
N ARG A 19 3.23 2.55 12.26
CA ARG A 19 1.89 2.92 12.70
C ARG A 19 0.91 2.81 11.56
N CYS A 20 -0.31 2.41 11.87
CA CYS A 20 -1.41 2.40 10.91
C CYS A 20 -1.64 3.82 10.39
N ILE A 21 -1.66 4.00 9.06
CA ILE A 21 -1.79 5.33 8.44
C ILE A 21 -3.13 6.02 8.78
N TYR A 22 -4.14 5.23 9.15
CA TYR A 22 -5.48 5.70 9.49
C TYR A 22 -5.63 6.01 10.98
N SER A 23 -5.37 5.01 11.85
CA SER A 23 -5.62 5.12 13.29
C SER A 23 -4.42 5.63 14.11
N ASN A 24 -3.23 5.69 13.51
CA ASN A 24 -1.96 6.01 14.16
C ASN A 24 -1.54 5.06 15.31
N LEU A 25 -2.28 3.96 15.50
CA LEU A 25 -1.93 2.90 16.43
C LEU A 25 -0.76 2.07 15.88
N VAL A 26 0.07 1.55 16.78
CA VAL A 26 1.21 0.69 16.43
C VAL A 26 0.71 -0.61 15.80
N LEU A 27 1.36 -1.04 14.72
CA LEU A 27 1.11 -2.32 14.06
C LEU A 27 2.05 -3.39 14.63
N THR A 28 1.51 -4.57 14.90
CA THR A 28 2.28 -5.74 15.34
C THR A 28 2.02 -6.92 14.41
N THR A 29 3.01 -7.82 14.26
CA THR A 29 2.91 -8.99 13.37
C THR A 29 1.80 -9.98 13.77
N ASP A 30 1.38 -9.95 15.03
CA ASP A 30 0.40 -10.89 15.60
C ASP A 30 -1.04 -10.60 15.17
N ASN A 31 -1.39 -9.34 14.87
CA ASN A 31 -2.77 -8.95 14.64
C ASN A 31 -2.92 -7.87 13.55
N ILE A 32 -2.37 -8.14 12.37
CA ILE A 32 -2.62 -7.32 11.17
C ILE A 32 -3.60 -7.99 10.21
N SER A 33 -4.39 -7.15 9.54
CA SER A 33 -4.98 -7.44 8.24
C SER A 33 -4.19 -6.70 7.16
N LEU A 34 -4.49 -6.98 5.89
CA LEU A 34 -4.09 -6.09 4.80
C LEU A 34 -5.33 -5.33 4.31
N ASP A 35 -5.19 -4.02 4.12
CA ASP A 35 -6.18 -3.18 3.48
C ASP A 35 -5.78 -2.96 2.02
N HIS A 36 -6.79 -2.83 1.15
CA HIS A 36 -6.61 -2.31 -0.19
C HIS A 36 -6.90 -0.81 -0.18
N TYR A 37 -5.91 0.03 -0.49
CA TYR A 37 -6.12 1.48 -0.50
C TYR A 37 -7.24 1.87 -1.48
N LEU A 38 -7.16 1.36 -2.71
CA LEU A 38 -8.28 1.29 -3.65
C LEU A 38 -9.05 -0.03 -3.44
N PRO A 39 -10.38 -0.01 -3.22
CA PRO A 39 -11.18 -1.18 -2.89
C PRO A 39 -10.97 -2.34 -3.86
N TRP A 40 -10.89 -3.56 -3.32
CA TRP A 40 -10.73 -4.78 -4.13
C TRP A 40 -11.87 -4.93 -5.14
N SER A 41 -13.11 -4.59 -4.78
CA SER A 41 -14.25 -4.65 -5.70
C SER A 41 -14.18 -3.63 -6.85
N PHE A 42 -13.23 -2.70 -6.81
CA PHE A 42 -12.92 -1.78 -7.92
C PHE A 42 -11.75 -2.29 -8.77
N VAL A 43 -10.63 -2.69 -8.14
CA VAL A 43 -9.40 -3.06 -8.87
C VAL A 43 -9.30 -4.54 -9.24
N ALA A 44 -10.11 -5.40 -8.62
CA ALA A 44 -10.18 -6.85 -8.84
C ALA A 44 -8.83 -7.60 -8.71
N HIS A 45 -7.92 -7.12 -7.86
CA HIS A 45 -6.59 -7.73 -7.68
C HIS A 45 -6.04 -7.56 -6.26
N ASP A 46 -5.17 -8.49 -5.84
CA ASP A 46 -4.42 -8.45 -4.56
C ASP A 46 -2.94 -8.00 -4.78
N LEU A 47 -2.70 -6.99 -5.63
CA LEU A 47 -1.34 -6.51 -5.95
C LEU A 47 -0.76 -5.65 -4.83
N LEU A 48 0.51 -5.87 -4.54
CA LEU A 48 1.16 -5.37 -3.32
C LEU A 48 1.27 -3.84 -3.30
N TRP A 49 1.39 -3.19 -4.45
CA TRP A 49 1.43 -1.72 -4.57
C TRP A 49 0.17 -1.03 -4.02
N ASN A 50 -0.95 -1.75 -3.94
CA ASN A 50 -2.23 -1.27 -3.42
C ASN A 50 -2.54 -1.79 -2.00
N LEU A 51 -1.67 -2.62 -1.42
CA LEU A 51 -1.90 -3.29 -0.14
C LEU A 51 -1.03 -2.72 0.97
N ILE A 52 -1.63 -2.43 2.14
CA ILE A 52 -0.92 -1.99 3.36
C ILE A 52 -1.38 -2.76 4.60
N PRO A 53 -0.53 -2.89 5.63
CA PRO A 53 -0.92 -3.49 6.90
C PRO A 53 -1.79 -2.54 7.69
N ILE A 54 -2.80 -3.10 8.34
CA ILE A 54 -3.83 -2.36 9.06
C ILE A 54 -4.31 -3.18 10.25
N ILE A 55 -4.89 -2.51 11.25
CA ILE A 55 -5.59 -3.19 12.35
C ILE A 55 -6.95 -3.70 11.84
N PRO A 56 -7.36 -4.94 12.16
CA PRO A 56 -8.60 -5.54 11.64
C PRO A 56 -9.88 -4.70 11.86
N SER A 57 -10.03 -4.06 13.02
CA SER A 57 -11.19 -3.19 13.31
C SER A 57 -11.20 -1.92 12.44
N VAL A 58 -10.03 -1.34 12.17
CA VAL A 58 -9.87 -0.21 11.26
C VAL A 58 -10.20 -0.63 9.83
N ASN A 59 -9.73 -1.81 9.41
CA ASN A 59 -10.04 -2.39 8.09
C ASN A 59 -11.55 -2.58 7.89
N SER A 60 -12.23 -3.13 8.90
CA SER A 60 -13.68 -3.30 8.88
C SER A 60 -14.43 -1.96 8.80
N SER A 61 -13.92 -0.92 9.46
CA SER A 61 -14.51 0.42 9.42
C SER A 61 -14.31 1.09 8.06
N LYS A 62 -13.13 0.89 7.43
CA LYS A 62 -12.85 1.39 6.09
C LYS A 62 -13.72 0.70 5.03
N SER A 63 -13.86 -0.62 5.11
CA SER A 63 -14.64 -1.41 4.13
C SER A 63 -14.23 -1.06 2.68
N ASN A 64 -15.19 -0.85 1.79
CA ASN A 64 -14.98 -0.44 0.40
C ASN A 64 -14.91 1.08 0.20
N ASN A 65 -14.74 1.88 1.26
CA ASN A 65 -14.63 3.33 1.10
C ASN A 65 -13.23 3.71 0.58
N ILE A 66 -13.17 4.79 -0.20
CA ILE A 66 -11.91 5.44 -0.59
C ILE A 66 -11.47 6.38 0.54
N PRO A 67 -10.26 6.22 1.10
CA PRO A 67 -9.73 7.13 2.10
C PRO A 67 -9.63 8.57 1.58
N SER A 68 -9.77 9.54 2.47
CA SER A 68 -9.43 10.94 2.18
C SER A 68 -8.01 11.04 1.63
N VAL A 69 -7.91 11.51 0.38
CA VAL A 69 -6.63 11.74 -0.30
C VAL A 69 -5.79 12.73 0.48
N ASP A 70 -6.39 13.85 0.87
CA ASP A 70 -5.72 14.93 1.60
C ASP A 70 -5.11 14.46 2.93
N LYS A 71 -5.79 13.55 3.64
CA LYS A 71 -5.34 13.10 4.97
C LYS A 71 -4.39 11.90 4.91
N TYR A 72 -4.58 10.98 3.97
CA TYR A 72 -3.96 9.65 4.03
C TYR A 72 -3.06 9.31 2.85
N PHE A 73 -3.16 9.99 1.71
CA PHE A 73 -2.44 9.56 0.50
C PHE A 73 -0.92 9.67 0.65
N HIS A 74 -0.43 10.77 1.24
CA HIS A 74 1.00 10.92 1.52
C HIS A 74 1.51 9.81 2.45
N LYS A 75 0.80 9.54 3.55
CA LYS A 75 1.14 8.48 4.51
C LYS A 75 1.13 7.10 3.89
N PHE A 76 0.21 6.86 2.95
CA PHE A 76 0.16 5.62 2.18
C PHE A 76 1.43 5.45 1.34
N ILE A 77 1.88 6.49 0.63
CA ILE A 77 3.12 6.44 -0.17
C ILE A 77 4.35 6.28 0.73
N GLU A 78 4.42 6.99 1.85
CA GLU A 78 5.50 6.83 2.84
C GLU A 78 5.60 5.38 3.34
N LEU A 79 4.45 4.77 3.64
CA LEU A 79 4.41 3.38 4.09
C LEU A 79 4.85 2.40 2.98
N GLN A 80 4.44 2.64 1.74
CA GLN A 80 4.90 1.84 0.58
C GLN A 80 6.41 1.98 0.37
N HIS A 81 6.94 3.20 0.45
CA HIS A 81 8.38 3.47 0.34
C HIS A 81 9.19 2.79 1.44
N LEU A 82 8.70 2.84 2.68
CA LEU A 82 9.29 2.14 3.81
C LEU A 82 9.34 0.63 3.56
N GLY A 83 8.21 0.04 3.12
CA GLY A 83 8.15 -1.39 2.81
C GLY A 83 9.13 -1.80 1.72
N LEU A 84 9.21 -1.03 0.63
CA LEU A 84 10.15 -1.27 -0.48
C LEU A 84 11.61 -1.20 -0.02
N THR A 85 11.94 -0.21 0.82
CA THR A 85 13.29 0.01 1.34
C THR A 85 13.71 -1.10 2.30
N VAL A 86 12.85 -1.44 3.27
CA VAL A 86 13.12 -2.51 4.25
C VAL A 86 13.26 -3.86 3.55
N SER A 87 12.31 -4.19 2.66
CA SER A 87 12.37 -5.47 1.93
C SER A 87 13.60 -5.57 1.03
N LYS A 88 14.02 -4.49 0.36
CA LYS A 88 15.25 -4.47 -0.45
C LYS A 88 16.49 -4.79 0.37
N ASN A 89 16.55 -4.32 1.61
CA ASN A 89 17.68 -4.52 2.51
C ASN A 89 17.71 -5.92 3.12
N LYS A 90 16.55 -6.58 3.23
CA LYS A 90 16.40 -7.86 3.92
C LYS A 90 16.33 -9.06 2.99
N MET A 91 15.88 -8.86 1.76
CA MET A 91 15.75 -9.90 0.76
C MET A 91 16.94 -9.91 -0.20
N THR A 92 17.19 -11.06 -0.82
CA THR A 92 18.04 -11.11 -2.00
C THR A 92 17.38 -10.35 -3.16
N ASP A 93 18.19 -9.91 -4.13
CA ASP A 93 17.68 -9.25 -5.34
C ASP A 93 16.66 -10.11 -6.09
N GLN A 94 16.86 -11.43 -6.13
CA GLN A 94 15.97 -12.35 -6.82
C GLN A 94 14.61 -12.47 -6.11
N GLU A 95 14.59 -12.47 -4.79
CA GLU A 95 13.35 -12.48 -4.01
C GLU A 95 12.62 -11.15 -4.12
N TRP A 96 13.34 -10.05 -3.96
CA TRP A 96 12.77 -8.71 -4.02
C TRP A 96 12.12 -8.43 -5.38
N ASN A 97 12.78 -8.83 -6.49
CA ASN A 97 12.25 -8.69 -7.84
C ASN A 97 10.85 -9.32 -8.03
N LYS A 98 10.53 -10.41 -7.31
CA LYS A 98 9.21 -11.05 -7.39
C LYS A 98 8.10 -10.21 -6.76
N TYR A 99 8.42 -9.38 -5.77
CA TYR A 99 7.45 -8.53 -5.09
C TYR A 99 7.22 -7.22 -5.84
N ILE A 100 8.26 -6.68 -6.49
CA ILE A 100 8.20 -5.37 -7.14
C ILE A 100 7.73 -5.42 -8.59
N GLU A 101 7.58 -6.60 -9.20
CA GLU A 101 7.17 -6.75 -10.60
C GLU A 101 5.89 -5.95 -10.91
N SER A 102 4.86 -6.09 -10.06
CA SER A 102 3.62 -5.33 -10.22
C SER A 102 3.78 -3.84 -9.97
N TYR A 103 4.73 -3.42 -9.13
CA TYR A 103 5.00 -1.99 -8.93
C TYR A 103 5.58 -1.38 -10.21
N ILE A 104 6.57 -2.04 -10.81
CA ILE A 104 7.22 -1.60 -12.06
C ILE A 104 6.18 -1.50 -13.18
N ALA A 105 5.38 -2.55 -13.37
CA ALA A 105 4.39 -2.60 -14.44
C ALA A 105 3.28 -1.54 -14.26
N ASP A 106 2.63 -1.50 -13.09
CA ASP A 106 1.40 -0.72 -12.90
C ASP A 106 1.68 0.75 -12.55
N LEU A 107 2.79 1.03 -11.87
CA LEU A 107 3.25 2.40 -11.61
C LEU A 107 4.09 2.96 -12.76
N LYS A 108 4.33 2.17 -13.81
CA LYS A 108 5.07 2.55 -15.04
C LYS A 108 6.49 3.06 -14.73
N ILE A 109 7.15 2.41 -13.77
CA ILE A 109 8.52 2.72 -13.38
C ILE A 109 9.46 1.87 -14.22
N THR A 110 10.41 2.49 -14.93
CA THR A 110 11.29 1.79 -15.89
C THR A 110 12.57 1.22 -15.27
N ASP A 111 13.02 1.77 -14.16
CA ASP A 111 14.17 1.26 -13.38
C ASP A 111 13.70 0.89 -11.98
N ARG A 112 13.95 -0.36 -11.57
CA ARG A 112 13.62 -0.86 -10.23
C ARG A 112 14.24 -0.04 -9.11
N ASN A 113 15.40 0.57 -9.32
CA ASN A 113 16.06 1.39 -8.30
C ASN A 113 15.26 2.66 -8.00
N ASN A 114 14.47 3.16 -8.96
CA ASN A 114 13.62 4.33 -8.77
C ASN A 114 12.47 4.08 -7.78
N LEU A 115 12.13 2.81 -7.49
CA LEU A 115 11.18 2.48 -6.41
C LEU A 115 11.70 2.90 -5.03
N LEU A 116 13.02 3.05 -4.88
CA LEU A 116 13.67 3.45 -3.63
C LEU A 116 13.87 4.98 -3.54
N ASP A 117 13.62 5.72 -4.63
CA ASP A 117 13.59 7.18 -4.60
C ASP A 117 12.17 7.65 -4.24
N TYR A 118 12.04 8.27 -3.07
CA TYR A 118 10.75 8.71 -2.54
C TYR A 118 10.03 9.70 -3.48
N LYS A 119 10.76 10.61 -4.15
CA LYS A 119 10.16 11.61 -5.03
C LYS A 119 9.64 10.95 -6.30
N ILE A 120 10.43 10.05 -6.90
CA ILE A 120 10.00 9.33 -8.11
C ILE A 120 8.80 8.45 -7.79
N LEU A 121 8.84 7.72 -6.66
CA LEU A 121 7.73 6.88 -6.21
C LEU A 121 6.47 7.71 -5.98
N THR A 122 6.58 8.87 -5.35
CA THR A 122 5.44 9.79 -5.11
C THR A 122 4.79 10.24 -6.42
N ILE A 123 5.60 10.61 -7.42
CA ILE A 123 5.10 11.01 -8.74
C ILE A 123 4.38 9.84 -9.42
N ALA A 124 4.97 8.64 -9.38
CA ALA A 124 4.39 7.44 -9.98
C ALA A 124 3.04 7.08 -9.33
N TYR A 125 2.97 7.06 -8.00
CA TYR A 125 1.71 6.85 -7.29
C TYR A 125 0.68 7.94 -7.59
N SER A 126 1.08 9.21 -7.64
CA SER A 126 0.16 10.30 -7.95
C SER A 126 -0.45 10.16 -9.34
N ASN A 127 0.37 9.81 -10.34
CA ASN A 127 -0.05 9.64 -11.72
C ASN A 127 -0.92 8.39 -11.95
N THR A 128 -0.77 7.35 -11.12
CA THR A 128 -1.54 6.11 -11.25
C THR A 128 -2.77 6.10 -10.34
N VAL A 129 -2.62 6.39 -9.05
CA VAL A 129 -3.67 6.18 -8.04
C VAL A 129 -4.69 7.31 -7.99
N LEU A 130 -4.30 8.59 -8.19
CA LEU A 130 -5.29 9.69 -8.12
C LEU A 130 -6.34 9.63 -9.23
N PRO A 131 -5.99 9.30 -10.50
CA PRO A 131 -7.00 9.05 -11.52
C PRO A 131 -7.91 7.86 -11.18
N LEU A 132 -7.36 6.80 -10.59
CA LEU A 132 -8.13 5.63 -10.17
C LEU A 132 -9.09 5.94 -9.00
N VAL A 133 -8.68 6.78 -8.05
CA VAL A 133 -9.56 7.31 -6.99
C VAL A 133 -10.74 8.04 -7.61
N SER A 134 -10.48 8.96 -8.54
CA SER A 134 -11.52 9.72 -9.23
C SER A 134 -12.49 8.80 -9.98
N LEU A 135 -11.94 7.79 -10.68
CA LEU A 135 -12.73 6.82 -11.42
C LEU A 135 -13.61 5.95 -10.50
N ALA A 136 -13.08 5.47 -9.38
CA ALA A 136 -13.85 4.68 -8.41
C ALA A 136 -15.01 5.49 -7.84
N ILE A 137 -14.77 6.75 -7.45
CA ILE A 137 -15.82 7.64 -6.94
C ILE A 137 -16.91 7.86 -7.99
N ASN A 138 -16.53 8.11 -9.25
CA ASN A 138 -17.49 8.25 -10.36
C ASN A 138 -18.30 6.98 -10.64
N GLN A 139 -17.80 5.80 -10.26
CA GLN A 139 -18.49 4.51 -10.35
C GLN A 139 -19.37 4.21 -9.11
N GLY A 140 -19.49 5.14 -8.17
CA GLY A 140 -20.37 5.04 -7.01
C GLY A 140 -19.71 4.55 -5.73
N PHE A 141 -18.38 4.42 -5.69
CA PHE A 141 -17.67 4.16 -4.44
C PHE A 141 -17.68 5.40 -3.54
N SER A 142 -17.90 5.19 -2.25
CA SER A 142 -17.93 6.29 -1.26
C SER A 142 -16.52 6.84 -1.04
N GLY A 143 -16.33 8.11 -1.38
CA GLY A 143 -15.06 8.83 -1.22
C GLY A 143 -14.90 9.56 0.11
N ASN A 144 -13.70 10.13 0.32
CA ASN A 144 -13.40 11.03 1.43
C ASN A 144 -13.66 10.40 2.82
N TRP A 145 -13.33 9.12 2.99
CA TRP A 145 -13.47 8.44 4.27
C TRP A 145 -12.39 8.83 5.27
N TYR A 146 -12.77 8.89 6.55
CA TYR A 146 -11.89 9.18 7.69
C TYR A 146 -12.07 8.10 8.77
N TYR A 147 -10.95 7.69 9.36
CA TYR A 147 -10.92 7.00 10.65
C TYR A 147 -10.81 8.02 11.80
#